data_AF-A0A504YAM0-F1
#
_entry.id   AF-A0A504YAM0-F1
#
_cell.length_a   1.000
_cell.length_b   1.000
_cell.length_c   1.000
_cell.angle_alpha   90.00
_cell.angle_beta   90.00
_cell.angle_gamma   90.00
#
_symmetry.space_group_name_H-M   'P 1'
#
loop_
_entity.id
_entity.type
_entity.pdbx_description
1 polymer ?
#
loop_
_entity_poly.entity_id
_entity_poly.type
_entity_poly.pdbx_seq_one_letter_code
_entity_poly.pdbx_strand_id
1 'polypeptide(L)'
;MTDNFWHDTTVRFDISKKDLALRTGEITIDKLYPVEDTKGNSGDRGTLTVTNLRLIWCTHQYRRLNLSIGYACILNISKQNTKSKLYGLSEALSVLAKNGNTRYEFIFTYLVPGNPRIFVSVTAVFKAYDSSRTYRELKIRHSLLDNNKKLVLLPREHQYDEIDGVWNLTSDQAKFLHSFI
;
A
#
# COMPACT_ATOMS: atom_id res chain seq x y z
N MET A 1 -6.82 13.57 19.17
CA MET A 1 -6.30 12.19 19.04
C MET A 1 -5.93 12.00 17.59
N THR A 2 -4.64 12.00 17.26
CA THR A 2 -4.18 11.56 15.95
C THR A 2 -4.56 10.09 15.81
N ASP A 3 -5.55 9.82 14.97
CA ASP A 3 -5.88 8.46 14.57
C ASP A 3 -4.59 7.86 13.97
N ASN A 4 -4.01 6.88 14.65
CA ASN A 4 -2.65 6.43 14.38
C ASN A 4 -2.65 5.69 13.02
N PHE A 5 -2.22 6.38 11.96
CA PHE A 5 -2.31 5.93 10.58
C PHE A 5 -1.22 4.88 10.27
N TRP A 6 -1.46 3.64 10.73
CA TRP A 6 -0.47 2.55 10.63
C TRP A 6 -0.73 1.59 9.48
N HIS A 7 -1.95 1.58 8.92
CA HIS A 7 -2.43 0.51 8.04
C HIS A 7 -1.67 0.39 6.72
N ASP A 8 -1.25 1.50 6.13
CA ASP A 8 -0.43 1.55 4.92
C ASP A 8 1.08 1.68 5.23
N THR A 9 1.45 2.10 6.44
CA THR A 9 2.84 2.39 6.85
C THR A 9 3.51 1.28 7.65
N THR A 10 2.81 0.21 8.02
CA THR A 10 3.38 -0.89 8.80
C THR A 10 3.01 -2.26 8.27
N VAL A 11 3.85 -3.24 8.63
CA VAL A 11 3.59 -4.67 8.46
C VAL A 11 3.25 -5.26 9.84
N ARG A 12 2.12 -5.95 9.95
CA ARG A 12 1.67 -6.59 11.20
C ARG A 12 1.20 -8.01 10.97
N PHE A 13 1.35 -8.82 12.01
CA PHE A 13 0.97 -10.24 12.06
C PHE A 13 -0.05 -10.43 13.18
N ASP A 14 -0.96 -11.38 13.00
CA ASP A 14 -1.93 -11.87 13.99
C ASP A 14 -2.69 -10.74 14.69
N ILE A 15 -3.09 -9.73 13.91
CA ILE A 15 -3.80 -8.56 14.45
C ILE A 15 -5.24 -8.92 14.81
N SER A 16 -5.80 -8.14 15.74
CA SER A 16 -7.18 -8.31 16.19
C SER A 16 -8.17 -8.09 15.05
N LYS A 17 -9.36 -8.68 15.13
CA LYS A 17 -10.42 -8.44 14.14
C LYS A 17 -10.82 -6.95 14.02
N LYS A 18 -10.70 -6.21 15.13
CA LYS A 18 -10.97 -4.77 15.16
C LYS A 18 -9.94 -4.00 14.32
N ASP A 19 -8.67 -4.35 14.45
CA ASP A 19 -7.57 -3.71 13.73
C ASP A 19 -7.51 -4.14 12.26
N LEU A 20 -7.99 -5.35 11.96
CA LEU A 20 -8.11 -5.90 10.62
C LEU A 20 -9.24 -5.27 9.83
N ALA A 21 -10.26 -4.73 10.50
CA ALA A 21 -11.39 -4.05 9.86
C ALA A 21 -10.89 -2.88 9.00
N LEU A 22 -11.69 -2.54 7.98
CA LEU A 22 -11.38 -1.43 7.11
C LEU A 22 -11.51 -0.13 7.90
N ARG A 23 -10.49 0.72 7.84
CA ARG A 23 -10.55 2.07 8.42
C ARG A 23 -11.42 2.99 7.56
N THR A 24 -11.77 4.14 8.10
CA THR A 24 -12.43 5.20 7.32
C THR A 24 -11.59 5.59 6.10
N GLY A 25 -12.22 5.58 4.92
CA GLY A 25 -11.59 5.83 3.63
C GLY A 25 -10.86 4.63 3.03
N GLU A 26 -10.75 3.51 3.75
CA GLU A 26 -10.24 2.26 3.19
C GLU A 26 -11.38 1.45 2.56
N ILE A 27 -11.14 0.99 1.34
CA ILE A 27 -12.10 0.19 0.57
C ILE A 27 -11.45 -1.09 0.07
N THR A 28 -12.23 -2.17 0.02
CA THR A 28 -11.81 -3.40 -0.66
C THR A 28 -11.89 -3.19 -2.17
N ILE A 29 -10.79 -3.42 -2.87
CA ILE A 29 -10.73 -3.39 -4.33
C ILE A 29 -10.91 -4.80 -4.90
N ASP A 30 -10.29 -5.80 -4.26
CA ASP A 30 -10.39 -7.19 -4.70
C ASP A 30 -10.29 -8.19 -3.53
N LYS A 31 -10.84 -9.38 -3.72
CA LYS A 31 -10.73 -10.52 -2.82
C LYS A 31 -10.40 -11.78 -3.62
N LEU A 32 -9.29 -12.39 -3.27
CA LEU A 32 -8.73 -13.55 -3.95
C LEU A 32 -8.79 -14.76 -3.03
N TYR A 33 -9.50 -15.78 -3.47
CA TYR A 33 -9.57 -17.08 -2.83
C TYR A 33 -9.58 -18.17 -3.92
N PRO A 34 -8.93 -19.32 -3.70
CA PRO A 34 -8.05 -19.66 -2.58
C PRO A 34 -6.59 -19.19 -2.78
N VAL A 35 -6.00 -18.54 -1.77
CA VAL A 35 -4.58 -18.10 -1.78
C VAL A 35 -3.82 -18.70 -0.59
N GLU A 36 -2.71 -19.37 -0.86
CA GLU A 36 -1.76 -19.88 0.15
C GLU A 36 -0.68 -18.83 0.46
N ASP A 37 -0.35 -18.63 1.73
CA ASP A 37 0.92 -18.02 2.14
C ASP A 37 2.00 -19.10 2.19
N THR A 38 2.69 -19.30 1.06
CA THR A 38 3.62 -20.41 0.86
C THR A 38 4.87 -20.28 1.73
N LYS A 39 5.26 -19.06 2.14
CA LYS A 39 6.47 -18.88 2.97
C LYS A 39 6.17 -18.99 4.46
N GLY A 40 5.11 -18.33 4.93
CA GLY A 40 4.79 -18.26 6.35
C GLY A 40 3.90 -19.40 6.84
N ASN A 41 2.96 -19.87 6.01
CA ASN A 41 1.89 -20.78 6.42
C ASN A 41 1.63 -21.85 5.35
N SER A 42 2.69 -22.55 4.90
CA SER A 42 2.56 -23.51 3.81
C SER A 42 1.61 -24.66 4.14
N GLY A 43 0.69 -24.95 3.22
CA GLY A 43 -0.39 -25.91 3.40
C GLY A 43 -1.73 -25.27 3.81
N ASP A 44 -1.74 -24.03 4.28
CA ASP A 44 -2.96 -23.37 4.72
C ASP A 44 -3.56 -22.50 3.60
N ARG A 45 -4.86 -22.71 3.34
CA ARG A 45 -5.62 -21.88 2.40
C ARG A 45 -6.17 -20.66 3.12
N GLY A 46 -5.99 -19.49 2.52
CA GLY A 46 -6.54 -18.24 3.00
C GLY A 46 -7.20 -17.42 1.91
N THR A 47 -7.65 -16.23 2.32
CA THR A 47 -8.15 -15.18 1.43
C THR A 47 -7.16 -14.03 1.45
N LEU A 48 -6.70 -13.61 0.29
CA LEU A 48 -5.94 -12.37 0.11
C LEU A 48 -6.91 -11.27 -0.30
N THR A 49 -7.09 -10.28 0.58
CA THR A 49 -7.88 -9.08 0.33
C THR A 49 -6.94 -7.95 -0.08
N VAL A 50 -7.24 -7.33 -1.22
CA VAL A 50 -6.53 -6.18 -1.77
C VAL A 50 -7.37 -4.94 -1.47
N THR A 51 -6.89 -4.04 -0.62
CA THR A 51 -7.56 -2.76 -0.32
C THR A 51 -6.88 -1.62 -1.06
N ASN A 52 -7.36 -0.39 -0.94
CA ASN A 52 -6.64 0.78 -1.45
C ASN A 52 -5.40 1.19 -0.62
N LEU A 53 -5.17 0.58 0.55
CA LEU A 53 -4.08 0.96 1.47
C LEU A 53 -3.11 -0.19 1.81
N ARG A 54 -3.58 -1.44 1.79
CA ARG A 54 -2.81 -2.60 2.24
C ARG A 54 -3.25 -3.90 1.60
N LEU A 55 -2.38 -4.91 1.69
CA LEU A 55 -2.75 -6.31 1.52
C LEU A 55 -3.10 -6.92 2.87
N ILE A 56 -4.17 -7.72 2.90
CA ILE A 56 -4.57 -8.47 4.08
C ILE A 56 -4.69 -9.94 3.68
N TRP A 57 -3.96 -10.82 4.33
CA TRP A 57 -4.18 -12.27 4.18
C TRP A 57 -4.70 -12.87 5.48
N CYS A 58 -5.71 -13.72 5.38
CA CYS A 58 -6.30 -14.43 6.51
C CYS A 58 -6.45 -15.90 6.15
N THR A 59 -5.96 -16.80 7.01
CA THR A 59 -6.20 -18.23 6.83
C THR A 59 -7.67 -18.58 7.07
N HIS A 60 -8.14 -19.62 6.41
CA HIS A 60 -9.45 -20.21 6.69
C HIS A 60 -9.41 -21.25 7.83
N GLN A 61 -8.22 -21.81 8.12
CA GLN A 61 -8.05 -22.90 9.07
C GLN A 61 -7.96 -22.41 10.52
N TYR A 62 -7.23 -21.31 10.75
CA TYR A 62 -7.01 -20.75 12.10
C TYR A 62 -7.46 -19.29 12.19
N ARG A 63 -8.57 -19.04 12.89
CA ARG A 63 -9.21 -17.70 12.98
C ARG A 63 -8.33 -16.56 13.53
N ARG A 64 -7.15 -16.85 14.09
CA ARG A 64 -6.22 -15.85 14.62
C ARG A 64 -5.04 -15.55 13.69
N LEU A 65 -4.68 -16.48 12.79
CA LEU A 65 -3.52 -16.28 11.91
C LEU A 65 -3.88 -15.36 10.75
N ASN A 66 -3.25 -14.20 10.73
CA ASN A 66 -3.45 -13.22 9.67
C ASN A 66 -2.24 -12.30 9.53
N LEU A 67 -2.17 -11.62 8.40
CA LEU A 67 -1.13 -10.63 8.14
C LEU A 67 -1.71 -9.42 7.41
N SER A 68 -1.09 -8.28 7.66
CA SER A 68 -1.42 -6.99 7.09
C SER A 68 -0.14 -6.34 6.59
N ILE A 69 -0.06 -6.06 5.29
CA ILE A 69 1.11 -5.45 4.65
C ILE A 69 0.69 -4.10 4.07
N GLY A 70 1.07 -3.02 4.73
CA GLY A 70 0.86 -1.67 4.22
C GLY A 70 1.64 -1.40 2.94
N TYR A 71 1.02 -0.69 1.99
CA TYR A 71 1.66 -0.44 0.69
C TYR A 71 2.89 0.47 0.77
N ALA A 72 2.99 1.38 1.75
CA ALA A 72 4.21 2.19 1.93
C ALA A 72 5.42 1.34 2.34
N CYS A 73 5.19 0.16 2.93
CA CYS A 73 6.27 -0.77 3.30
C CYS A 73 6.80 -1.59 2.13
N ILE A 74 6.06 -1.69 1.01
CA ILE A 74 6.43 -2.56 -0.11
C ILE A 74 7.60 -1.93 -0.87
N LEU A 75 8.67 -2.70 -1.02
CA LEU A 75 9.87 -2.36 -1.80
C LEU A 75 9.79 -2.91 -3.22
N ASN A 76 9.28 -4.13 -3.37
CA ASN A 76 9.21 -4.81 -4.66
C ASN A 76 8.05 -5.81 -4.71
N ILE A 77 7.45 -5.96 -5.88
CA ILE A 77 6.46 -6.99 -6.19
C ILE A 77 6.94 -7.72 -7.45
N SER A 78 7.17 -9.02 -7.35
CA SER A 78 7.64 -9.84 -8.47
C SER A 78 6.90 -11.15 -8.58
N LYS A 79 7.01 -11.78 -9.76
CA LYS A 79 6.62 -13.16 -9.96
C LYS A 79 7.79 -14.07 -9.66
N GLN A 80 7.54 -15.21 -9.04
CA GLN A 80 8.55 -16.26 -8.88
C GLN A 80 7.92 -17.64 -8.94
N ASN A 81 8.70 -18.63 -9.37
CA ASN A 81 8.28 -20.03 -9.29
C ASN A 81 8.54 -20.55 -7.88
N THR A 82 7.55 -21.17 -7.26
CA THR A 82 7.64 -21.78 -5.94
C THR A 82 6.99 -23.16 -5.94
N LYS A 83 7.34 -23.98 -4.95
CA LYS A 83 6.69 -25.26 -4.72
C LYS A 83 5.67 -25.11 -3.59
N SER A 84 4.41 -24.93 -3.96
CA SER A 84 3.27 -24.99 -3.04
C SER A 84 3.12 -26.41 -2.49
N LYS A 85 2.83 -26.54 -1.19
CA LYS A 85 2.49 -27.84 -0.59
C LYS A 85 1.13 -28.35 -1.06
N LEU A 86 0.23 -27.45 -1.45
CA LEU A 86 -1.13 -27.77 -1.89
C LEU A 86 -1.23 -28.08 -3.38
N TYR A 87 -0.31 -27.55 -4.20
CA TYR A 87 -0.43 -27.58 -5.66
C TYR A 87 0.84 -27.98 -6.41
N GLY A 88 1.98 -28.14 -5.74
CA GLY A 88 3.27 -28.43 -6.40
C GLY A 88 3.91 -27.19 -7.00
N LEU A 89 4.57 -27.31 -8.15
CA LEU A 89 5.26 -26.20 -8.80
C LEU A 89 4.24 -25.19 -9.36
N SER A 90 4.28 -23.95 -8.89
CA SER A 90 3.35 -22.88 -9.29
C SER A 90 4.06 -21.54 -9.35
N GLU A 91 3.56 -20.65 -10.20
CA GLU A 91 3.87 -19.22 -10.12
C GLU A 91 3.24 -18.64 -8.84
N ALA A 92 3.99 -17.81 -8.15
CA ALA A 92 3.58 -17.11 -6.94
C ALA A 92 3.97 -15.64 -6.97
N LEU A 93 3.19 -14.85 -6.24
CA LEU A 93 3.43 -13.44 -5.98
C LEU A 93 4.44 -13.31 -4.84
N SER A 94 5.61 -12.76 -5.13
CA SER A 94 6.58 -12.36 -4.11
C SER A 94 6.40 -10.88 -3.78
N VAL A 95 6.25 -10.57 -2.50
CA VAL A 95 6.15 -9.20 -1.98
C VAL A 95 7.30 -8.98 -1.01
N LEU A 96 8.26 -8.15 -1.40
CA LEU A 96 9.35 -7.71 -0.55
C LEU A 96 8.92 -6.42 0.15
N ALA A 97 8.93 -6.40 1.48
CA ALA A 97 8.56 -5.24 2.29
C ALA A 97 9.62 -4.93 3.35
N LYS A 98 9.66 -3.67 3.80
CA LYS A 98 10.49 -3.22 4.90
C LYS A 98 9.61 -2.52 5.93
N ASN A 99 9.70 -2.95 7.18
CA ASN A 99 9.05 -2.28 8.31
C ASN A 99 10.12 -1.96 9.37
N GLY A 100 10.33 -0.66 9.63
CA GLY A 100 11.49 -0.20 10.40
C GLY A 100 12.81 -0.65 9.76
N ASN A 101 13.67 -1.33 10.52
CA ASN A 101 14.94 -1.87 10.02
C ASN A 101 14.83 -3.31 9.47
N THR A 102 13.66 -3.94 9.60
CA THR A 102 13.48 -5.35 9.24
C THR A 102 12.91 -5.47 7.84
N ARG A 103 13.52 -6.36 7.02
CA ARG A 103 13.00 -6.74 5.70
C ARG A 103 12.24 -8.06 5.82
N TYR A 104 11.10 -8.13 5.15
CA TYR A 104 10.23 -9.29 5.06
C TYR A 104 10.02 -9.63 3.59
N GLU A 105 9.91 -10.92 3.30
CA GLU A 105 9.46 -11.40 1.99
C GLU A 105 8.27 -12.32 2.23
N PHE A 106 7.20 -12.07 1.47
CA PHE A 106 5.96 -12.85 1.52
C PHE A 106 5.76 -13.52 0.17
N ILE A 107 5.33 -14.79 0.18
CA ILE A 107 5.10 -15.55 -1.05
C ILE A 107 3.66 -16.04 -1.05
N PHE A 108 2.83 -15.48 -1.94
CA PHE A 108 1.44 -15.86 -2.07
C PHE A 108 1.21 -16.68 -3.34
N THR A 109 0.71 -17.90 -3.19
CA THR A 109 0.34 -18.75 -4.32
C THR A 109 -1.17 -18.74 -4.51
N TYR A 110 -1.64 -18.28 -5.67
CA TYR A 110 -3.05 -18.35 -6.02
C TYR A 110 -3.37 -19.74 -6.54
N LEU A 111 -4.23 -20.48 -5.85
CA LEU A 111 -4.48 -21.90 -6.11
C LEU A 111 -5.54 -22.13 -7.21
N VAL A 112 -5.78 -21.11 -8.05
CA VAL A 112 -6.61 -21.20 -9.26
C VAL A 112 -5.67 -21.25 -10.47
N PRO A 113 -5.47 -22.43 -11.10
CA PRO A 113 -4.50 -22.59 -12.19
C PRO A 113 -4.77 -21.67 -13.37
N GLY A 114 -3.70 -21.16 -13.97
CA GLY A 114 -3.77 -20.33 -15.19
C GLY A 114 -4.44 -18.96 -14.99
N ASN A 115 -4.79 -18.58 -13.76
CA ASN A 115 -5.46 -17.31 -13.50
C ASN A 115 -4.47 -16.24 -13.00
N PRO A 116 -4.16 -15.21 -13.81
CA PRO A 116 -3.19 -14.19 -13.44
C PRO A 116 -3.76 -13.11 -12.51
N ARG A 117 -5.02 -13.21 -12.05
CA ARG A 117 -5.74 -12.16 -11.32
C ARG A 117 -4.99 -11.67 -10.09
N ILE A 118 -4.29 -12.54 -9.37
CA ILE A 118 -3.47 -12.13 -8.21
C ILE A 118 -2.42 -11.09 -8.59
N PHE A 119 -1.74 -11.29 -9.72
CA PHE A 119 -0.71 -10.38 -10.21
C PHE A 119 -1.33 -9.09 -10.75
N VAL A 120 -2.37 -9.21 -11.58
CA VAL A 120 -3.04 -8.05 -12.19
C VAL A 120 -3.58 -7.12 -11.11
N SER A 121 -4.31 -7.68 -10.15
CA SER A 121 -4.99 -6.93 -9.08
C SER A 121 -3.99 -6.25 -8.16
N VAL A 122 -3.04 -7.01 -7.59
CA VAL A 122 -2.08 -6.47 -6.63
C VAL A 122 -1.14 -5.45 -7.28
N THR A 123 -0.62 -5.73 -8.48
CA THR A 123 0.29 -4.80 -9.18
C THR A 123 -0.42 -3.52 -9.61
N ALA A 124 -1.67 -3.61 -10.13
CA ALA A 124 -2.42 -2.42 -10.54
C ALA A 124 -2.70 -1.49 -9.36
N VAL A 125 -3.18 -2.05 -8.24
CA VAL A 125 -3.48 -1.27 -7.04
C VAL A 125 -2.22 -0.68 -6.42
N PHE A 126 -1.12 -1.46 -6.33
CA PHE A 126 0.14 -0.95 -5.80
C PHE A 126 0.68 0.21 -6.64
N LYS A 127 0.61 0.13 -7.98
CA LYS A 127 1.00 1.24 -8.87
C LYS A 127 0.14 2.48 -8.64
N ALA A 128 -1.17 2.34 -8.50
CA ALA A 128 -2.08 3.45 -8.20
C ALA A 128 -1.82 4.08 -6.83
N TYR A 129 -1.46 3.26 -5.83
CA TYR A 129 -1.01 3.73 -4.54
C TYR A 129 0.29 4.53 -4.68
N ASP A 130 1.31 3.98 -5.34
CA ASP A 130 2.62 4.61 -5.47
C ASP A 130 2.56 5.95 -6.24
N SER A 131 1.78 6.02 -7.32
CA SER A 131 1.59 7.23 -8.12
C SER A 131 0.77 8.33 -7.43
N SER A 132 0.11 8.03 -6.30
CA SER A 132 -0.75 8.96 -5.57
C SER A 132 -0.18 9.39 -4.21
N ARG A 133 1.11 9.12 -3.94
CA ARG A 133 1.75 9.44 -2.65
C ARG A 133 1.65 10.91 -2.26
N THR A 134 1.65 11.84 -3.23
CA THR A 134 1.58 13.29 -2.98
C THR A 134 0.33 13.71 -2.21
N TYR A 135 -0.77 12.93 -2.26
CA TYR A 135 -1.98 13.19 -1.45
C TYR A 135 -1.79 13.03 0.06
N ARG A 136 -0.73 12.33 0.50
CA ARG A 136 -0.59 11.89 1.90
C ARG A 136 0.84 11.96 2.45
N GLU A 137 1.82 12.30 1.61
CA GLU A 137 3.21 12.48 2.03
C GLU A 137 3.58 13.97 2.01
N LEU A 138 4.23 14.44 3.07
CA LEU A 138 4.87 15.75 3.09
C LEU A 138 6.07 15.74 2.12
N LYS A 139 6.08 16.65 1.15
CA LYS A 139 7.20 16.84 0.23
C LYS A 139 7.79 18.24 0.39
N ILE A 140 9.11 18.31 0.38
CA ILE A 140 9.86 19.57 0.43
C ILE A 140 10.54 19.75 -0.92
N ARG A 141 10.44 20.95 -1.51
CA ARG A 141 11.02 21.30 -2.82
C ARG A 141 10.54 20.36 -3.94
N HIS A 142 9.28 19.96 -3.89
CA HIS A 142 8.67 19.17 -4.97
C HIS A 142 8.37 20.07 -6.17
N SER A 143 8.42 19.49 -7.37
CA SER A 143 8.04 20.22 -8.59
C SER A 143 6.53 20.28 -8.68
N LEU A 144 5.94 21.36 -8.17
CA LEU A 144 4.50 21.59 -8.13
C LEU A 144 4.02 22.57 -9.21
N LEU A 145 4.93 23.36 -9.78
CA LEU A 145 4.58 24.39 -10.76
C LEU A 145 4.93 23.95 -12.17
N ASP A 146 4.10 24.35 -13.13
CA ASP A 146 4.39 24.22 -14.55
C ASP A 146 5.34 25.33 -15.05
N ASN A 147 5.67 25.30 -16.35
CA ASN A 147 6.54 26.31 -16.97
C ASN A 147 5.95 27.74 -16.91
N ASN A 148 4.65 27.87 -16.66
CA ASN A 148 3.94 29.14 -16.55
C ASN A 148 3.74 29.58 -15.08
N LYS A 149 4.41 28.91 -14.12
CA LYS A 149 4.31 29.14 -12.68
C LYS A 149 2.92 28.86 -12.09
N LYS A 150 2.10 28.03 -12.75
CA LYS A 150 0.79 27.60 -12.23
C LYS A 150 0.90 26.27 -11.51
N LEU A 151 0.10 26.08 -10.45
CA LEU A 151 0.02 24.81 -9.74
C LEU A 151 -0.46 23.70 -10.66
N VAL A 152 0.29 22.59 -10.70
CA VAL A 152 -0.11 21.35 -11.36
C VAL A 152 -0.98 20.56 -10.38
N LEU A 153 -2.30 20.62 -10.60
CA LEU A 153 -3.27 19.92 -9.77
C LEU A 153 -3.20 18.40 -9.96
N LEU A 154 -3.29 17.68 -8.86
CA LEU A 154 -3.41 16.23 -8.85
C LEU A 154 -4.84 15.79 -9.27
N PRO A 155 -5.04 14.51 -9.68
CA PRO A 155 -6.36 14.02 -10.07
C PRO A 155 -7.45 14.14 -8.99
N ARG A 156 -8.47 14.99 -9.18
CA ARG A 156 -9.54 15.31 -8.20
C ARG A 156 -9.14 16.35 -7.15
N GLU A 157 -7.97 16.96 -7.27
CA GLU A 157 -7.61 18.17 -6.51
C GLU A 157 -8.28 19.40 -7.14
N HIS A 158 -8.74 20.33 -6.31
CA HIS A 158 -9.30 21.60 -6.73
C HIS A 158 -8.66 22.71 -5.91
N GLN A 159 -8.14 23.72 -6.59
CA GLN A 159 -7.66 24.95 -5.96
C GLN A 159 -8.88 25.80 -5.56
N TYR A 160 -8.89 26.25 -4.31
CA TYR A 160 -9.95 27.13 -3.80
C TYR A 160 -9.52 28.59 -3.86
N ASP A 161 -8.35 28.91 -3.31
CA ASP A 161 -7.84 30.27 -3.21
C ASP A 161 -6.39 30.35 -3.72
N GLU A 162 -5.94 31.56 -4.05
CA GLU A 162 -4.54 31.89 -4.27
C GLU A 162 -4.24 33.20 -3.56
N ILE A 163 -3.27 33.19 -2.65
CA ILE A 163 -2.92 34.35 -1.84
C ILE A 163 -1.48 34.73 -2.14
N ASP A 164 -1.30 35.90 -2.75
CA ASP A 164 0.03 36.44 -3.04
C ASP A 164 0.69 37.05 -1.80
N GLY A 165 2.02 37.04 -1.79
CA GLY A 165 2.84 37.78 -0.81
C GLY A 165 2.82 37.24 0.61
N VAL A 166 2.64 35.93 0.74
CA VAL A 166 2.67 35.23 2.02
C VAL A 166 4.12 35.10 2.52
N TRP A 167 4.33 35.16 3.83
CA TRP A 167 5.67 35.05 4.41
C TRP A 167 5.93 33.64 4.94
N ASN A 168 7.10 33.08 4.65
CA ASN A 168 7.58 31.88 5.33
C ASN A 168 8.47 32.27 6.54
N LEU A 169 8.00 31.96 7.75
CA LEU A 169 8.66 32.30 9.02
C LEU A 169 9.69 31.26 9.49
N THR A 170 9.97 30.21 8.69
CA THR A 170 10.91 29.14 9.08
C THR A 170 12.39 29.47 8.85
N SER A 171 12.71 30.62 8.25
CA SER A 171 14.10 31.07 8.04
C SER A 171 14.42 32.33 8.83
N ASP A 172 15.67 32.43 9.31
CA ASP A 172 16.20 33.57 10.10
C ASP A 172 16.04 34.94 9.41
N GLN A 173 15.92 34.92 8.09
CA GLN A 173 15.39 36.02 7.29
C GLN A 173 14.06 35.56 6.75
N ALA A 174 12.96 36.23 7.13
CA ALA A 174 11.64 35.86 6.65
C ALA A 174 11.63 35.98 5.11
N LYS A 175 11.34 34.88 4.42
CA LYS A 175 11.34 34.83 2.96
C LYS A 175 9.94 35.11 2.45
N PHE A 176 9.85 36.08 1.55
CA PHE A 176 8.64 36.33 0.78
C PHE A 176 8.34 35.11 -0.10
N LEU A 177 7.23 34.41 0.18
CA LEU A 177 6.66 33.44 -0.74
C LEU A 177 5.89 34.20 -1.81
N HIS A 178 6.05 33.77 -3.05
CA HIS A 178 5.36 34.39 -4.17
C HIS A 178 3.84 34.23 -4.02
N SER A 179 3.37 33.01 -3.76
CA SER A 179 1.96 32.70 -3.51
C SER A 179 1.79 31.52 -2.55
N PHE A 180 0.63 31.47 -1.89
CA PHE A 180 0.09 30.35 -1.13
C PHE A 180 -1.17 29.85 -1.83
N ILE A 181 -1.25 28.54 -2.05
CA ILE A 181 -2.25 27.87 -2.89
C ILE A 181 -2.89 26.76 -2.08
#